data_AF-D2JLD5-F1
#
_entry.id   AF-D2JLD5-F1
#
_cell.length_a   1.000
_cell.length_b   1.000
_cell.length_c   1.000
_cell.angle_alpha   90.00
_cell.angle_beta   90.00
_cell.angle_gamma   90.00
#
_symmetry.space_group_name_H-M   'P 1'
#
loop_
_entity.id
_entity.type
_entity.pdbx_description
1 polymer ?
#
loop_
_entity_poly.entity_id
_entity_poly.type
_entity_poly.pdbx_seq_one_letter_code
_entity_poly.pdbx_strand_id
1 'polypeptide(L)'
;MIRKAETIQSPITFWYGKYIILIPSSYFKSVIDKRLKYIILHEYAHAKNRDTLHLIIFNIFSIIMSYNPLVHIVKRKIIHDNEVEADRFVLNNINKNEFKTYAESIMDSVLNVPFFNKNILSHSFNGKKSLLKRRLINIKEANLKKQSKLILIFICIFTFLLMVIQSQFLMGQSITDYNYKKPLHNDYQILDKSKIFGSNSGSFVMYSMKKDKYYIYNEKESRKRYSPNSTYKIYLAMFGLDRHIINDENSRMSWNHKHYPFDAWNKEQDLNTAMQNSVNWYFERISDQIPKNYTATQLKQLNYGNKNLGSYKSYWMEDSLKISNLEQVIVFKNMMEQNNHFSKKAKNQLSSSLLIKKNEKYELYGKTGTGIVNGKYNNGWFVGYVITNHDKYYFATHLSDGKPSGKNAELISEKILKEMGVLNGQ
;
A
#
# COMPACT_ATOMS: atom_id res chain seq x y z
N MET A 1 30.85 -11.19 -37.19
CA MET A 1 31.15 -12.52 -37.78
C MET A 1 29.95 -12.94 -38.61
N ILE A 2 30.14 -13.32 -39.88
CA ILE A 2 29.05 -13.81 -40.74
C ILE A 2 29.07 -15.33 -40.69
N ARG A 3 27.92 -15.97 -40.45
CA ARG A 3 27.78 -17.43 -40.47
C ARG A 3 26.59 -17.84 -41.32
N LYS A 4 26.77 -18.93 -42.07
CA LYS A 4 25.69 -19.61 -42.77
C LYS A 4 24.89 -20.43 -41.76
N ALA A 5 23.57 -20.41 -41.87
CA ALA A 5 22.68 -21.22 -41.04
C ALA A 5 21.61 -21.91 -41.91
N GLU A 6 21.26 -23.14 -41.57
CA GLU A 6 20.36 -23.99 -42.36
C GLU A 6 18.90 -23.90 -41.88
N THR A 7 18.70 -23.54 -40.61
CA THR A 7 17.39 -23.57 -39.93
C THR A 7 16.66 -22.23 -39.86
N ILE A 8 17.31 -21.13 -40.24
CA ILE A 8 16.71 -19.79 -40.24
C ILE A 8 16.07 -19.49 -41.59
N GLN A 9 14.95 -18.76 -41.60
CA GLN A 9 14.22 -18.42 -42.82
C GLN A 9 14.53 -17.00 -43.34
N SER A 10 14.98 -16.10 -42.46
CA SER A 10 15.40 -14.73 -42.80
C SER A 10 16.80 -14.46 -42.28
N PRO A 11 17.55 -13.51 -42.88
CA PRO A 11 18.74 -12.94 -42.27
C PRO A 11 18.43 -12.37 -40.88
N ILE A 12 19.35 -12.57 -39.93
CA ILE A 12 19.22 -12.07 -38.55
C ILE A 12 20.59 -11.65 -38.03
N THR A 13 20.64 -10.45 -37.47
CA THR A 13 21.75 -10.00 -36.62
C THR A 13 21.40 -10.19 -35.14
N PHE A 14 22.29 -10.78 -34.36
CA PHE A 14 22.15 -10.87 -32.90
C PHE A 14 23.49 -10.66 -32.17
N TRP A 15 23.41 -10.34 -30.87
CA TRP A 15 24.57 -10.04 -30.04
C TRP A 15 24.69 -11.05 -28.88
N TYR A 16 25.86 -11.69 -28.76
CA TYR A 16 26.23 -12.57 -27.64
C TYR A 16 27.74 -12.40 -27.36
N GLY A 17 28.11 -11.27 -26.74
CA GLY A 17 29.51 -10.85 -26.54
C GLY A 17 30.22 -10.32 -27.80
N LYS A 18 29.86 -10.82 -28.99
CA LYS A 18 30.24 -10.28 -30.31
C LYS A 18 29.01 -10.27 -31.23
N TYR A 19 29.01 -9.40 -32.25
CA TYR A 19 27.95 -9.37 -33.27
C TYR A 19 28.09 -10.50 -34.28
N ILE A 20 27.01 -11.28 -34.43
CA ILE A 20 26.92 -12.40 -35.36
C ILE A 20 25.77 -12.12 -36.34
N ILE A 21 26.10 -12.17 -37.64
CA ILE A 21 25.13 -12.06 -38.74
C ILE A 21 24.91 -13.48 -39.25
N LEU A 22 23.68 -13.97 -39.15
CA LEU A 22 23.28 -15.26 -39.69
C LEU A 22 22.53 -15.07 -41.00
N ILE A 23 22.95 -15.80 -42.03
CA ILE A 23 22.33 -15.76 -43.35
C ILE A 23 21.81 -17.15 -43.70
N PRO A 24 20.54 -17.28 -44.12
CA PRO A 24 19.99 -18.58 -44.51
C PRO A 24 20.71 -19.16 -45.72
N SER A 25 20.85 -20.48 -45.73
CA SER A 25 21.51 -21.22 -46.80
C SER A 25 20.84 -21.08 -48.18
N SER A 26 19.55 -20.72 -48.21
CA SER A 26 18.78 -20.44 -49.43
C SER A 26 19.28 -19.22 -50.20
N TYR A 27 19.91 -18.25 -49.53
CA TYR A 27 20.42 -17.02 -50.14
C TYR A 27 21.78 -17.20 -50.84
N PHE A 28 22.44 -18.35 -50.64
CA PHE A 28 23.75 -18.66 -51.24
C PHE A 28 23.66 -19.44 -52.56
N LYS A 29 22.47 -19.58 -53.16
CA LYS A 29 22.24 -20.41 -54.36
C LYS A 29 22.85 -19.86 -55.65
N SER A 30 23.24 -18.59 -55.72
CA SER A 30 24.11 -18.09 -56.80
C SER A 30 25.09 -17.04 -56.25
N VAL A 31 26.39 -17.24 -56.50
CA VAL A 31 27.48 -16.44 -55.91
C VAL A 31 27.62 -15.04 -56.55
N ILE A 32 26.85 -14.75 -57.62
CA ILE A 32 26.93 -13.53 -58.43
C ILE A 32 25.84 -12.50 -58.07
N ASP A 33 25.03 -12.77 -57.05
CA ASP A 33 23.84 -11.96 -56.79
C ASP A 33 24.18 -10.66 -56.03
N LYS A 34 24.06 -9.51 -56.72
CA LYS A 34 24.09 -8.17 -56.10
C LYS A 34 23.10 -8.05 -54.92
N ARG A 35 22.02 -8.84 -54.91
CA ARG A 35 21.01 -8.87 -53.85
C ARG A 35 21.58 -9.38 -52.52
N LEU A 36 22.44 -10.40 -52.55
CA LEU A 36 23.09 -10.92 -51.33
C LEU A 36 24.00 -9.86 -50.70
N LYS A 37 24.71 -9.09 -51.53
CA LYS A 37 25.54 -7.96 -51.08
C LYS A 37 24.70 -6.92 -50.33
N TYR A 38 23.51 -6.57 -50.84
CA TYR A 38 22.66 -5.59 -50.18
C TYR A 38 22.10 -6.08 -48.84
N ILE A 39 21.73 -7.36 -48.76
CA ILE A 39 21.26 -7.98 -47.51
C ILE A 39 22.38 -7.99 -46.46
N ILE A 40 23.60 -8.39 -46.83
CA ILE A 40 24.75 -8.37 -45.92
C ILE A 40 25.03 -6.96 -45.43
N LEU A 41 24.96 -5.97 -46.32
CA LEU A 41 25.21 -4.57 -46.00
C LEU A 41 24.15 -4.01 -45.04
N HIS A 42 22.90 -4.44 -45.18
CA HIS A 42 21.79 -4.09 -44.29
C HIS A 42 22.01 -4.69 -42.88
N GLU A 43 22.27 -5.99 -42.79
CA GLU A 43 22.55 -6.66 -41.50
C GLU A 43 23.81 -6.12 -40.83
N TYR A 44 24.82 -5.75 -41.61
CA TYR A 44 26.01 -5.07 -41.11
C TYR A 44 25.68 -3.70 -40.50
N ALA A 45 24.71 -2.96 -41.06
CA ALA A 45 24.28 -1.69 -40.49
C ALA A 45 23.71 -1.88 -39.07
N HIS A 46 22.90 -2.91 -38.85
CA HIS A 46 22.37 -3.24 -37.51
C HIS A 46 23.48 -3.60 -36.53
N ALA A 47 24.47 -4.37 -36.97
CA ALA A 47 25.63 -4.73 -36.15
C ALA A 47 26.48 -3.50 -35.79
N LYS A 48 26.73 -2.61 -36.77
CA LYS A 48 27.50 -1.37 -36.59
C LYS A 48 26.81 -0.40 -35.63
N ASN A 49 25.50 -0.23 -35.78
CA ASN A 49 24.69 0.68 -34.97
C ASN A 49 24.30 0.12 -33.59
N ARG A 50 24.66 -1.14 -33.31
CA ARG A 50 24.39 -1.83 -32.04
C ARG A 50 22.89 -1.98 -31.72
N ASP A 51 22.07 -2.13 -32.75
CA ASP A 51 20.62 -2.06 -32.65
C ASP A 51 20.03 -3.19 -31.78
N THR A 52 20.63 -4.37 -31.80
CA THR A 52 20.20 -5.52 -30.99
C THR A 52 20.48 -5.31 -29.50
N LEU A 53 21.64 -4.73 -29.16
CA LEU A 53 22.00 -4.41 -27.78
C LEU A 53 21.08 -3.33 -27.19
N HIS A 54 20.75 -2.29 -27.97
CA HIS A 54 19.76 -1.29 -27.57
C HIS A 54 18.38 -1.92 -27.30
N LEU A 55 17.96 -2.87 -28.13
CA LEU A 55 16.69 -3.58 -27.94
C LEU A 55 16.71 -4.49 -26.70
N ILE A 56 17.83 -5.15 -26.40
CA ILE A 56 17.99 -5.96 -25.17
C ILE A 56 17.85 -5.07 -23.93
N ILE A 57 18.58 -3.95 -23.88
CA ILE A 57 18.49 -2.99 -22.76
C ILE A 57 17.05 -2.48 -22.61
N PHE A 58 16.42 -2.09 -23.72
CA PHE A 58 15.04 -1.62 -23.70
C PHE A 58 14.03 -2.72 -23.30
N ASN A 59 14.29 -3.98 -23.64
CA ASN A 59 13.45 -5.11 -23.23
C ASN A 59 13.53 -5.34 -21.71
N ILE A 60 14.72 -5.24 -21.10
CA ILE A 60 14.88 -5.31 -19.63
C ILE A 60 14.04 -4.20 -18.98
N PHE A 61 14.13 -2.97 -19.49
CA PHE A 61 13.30 -1.85 -19.04
C PHE A 61 11.79 -2.10 -19.24
N SER A 62 11.41 -2.70 -20.37
CA SER A 62 10.01 -2.99 -20.70
C SER A 62 9.38 -4.04 -19.79
N ILE A 63 10.16 -4.95 -19.19
CA ILE A 63 9.66 -5.93 -18.22
C ILE A 63 9.14 -5.20 -16.98
N ILE A 64 9.94 -4.26 -16.46
CA ILE A 64 9.60 -3.45 -15.28
C ILE A 64 8.35 -2.60 -15.55
N MET A 65 8.20 -2.11 -16.78
CA MET A 65 7.13 -1.19 -17.18
C MET A 65 6.05 -1.81 -18.06
N SER A 66 5.86 -3.13 -17.96
CA SER A 66 4.97 -3.88 -18.85
C SER A 66 3.52 -3.38 -18.86
N TYR A 67 3.06 -2.78 -17.75
CA TYR A 67 1.73 -2.19 -17.59
C TYR A 67 1.52 -0.86 -18.35
N ASN A 68 2.58 -0.18 -18.79
CA ASN A 68 2.47 1.12 -19.45
C ASN A 68 2.36 0.96 -20.98
N PRO A 69 1.24 1.35 -21.62
CA PRO A 69 1.07 1.22 -23.07
C PRO A 69 2.07 2.04 -23.89
N LEU A 70 2.61 3.15 -23.35
CA LEU A 70 3.58 4.00 -24.04
C LEU A 70 4.89 3.28 -24.32
N VAL A 71 5.35 2.41 -23.41
CA VAL A 71 6.59 1.64 -23.58
C VAL A 71 6.53 0.74 -24.81
N HIS A 72 5.35 0.16 -25.07
CA HIS A 72 5.13 -0.66 -26.28
C HIS A 72 5.09 0.17 -27.56
N ILE A 73 4.56 1.41 -27.51
CA ILE A 73 4.56 2.35 -28.65
C ILE A 73 6.00 2.78 -28.96
N VAL A 74 6.75 3.15 -27.92
CA VAL A 74 8.17 3.52 -28.00
C VAL A 74 8.99 2.38 -28.60
N LYS A 75 8.79 1.14 -28.14
CA LYS A 75 9.45 -0.05 -28.72
C LYS A 75 9.23 -0.17 -30.23
N ARG A 76 8.00 0.01 -30.69
CA ARG A 76 7.67 -0.04 -32.14
C ARG A 76 8.37 1.08 -32.91
N LYS A 77 8.50 2.26 -32.30
CA LYS A 77 9.22 3.40 -32.90
C LYS A 77 10.71 3.13 -33.02
N ILE A 78 11.35 2.57 -31.98
CA ILE A 78 12.78 2.18 -32.02
C ILE A 78 13.05 1.22 -33.17
N ILE A 79 12.24 0.15 -33.27
CA ILE A 79 12.41 -0.86 -34.31
C ILE A 79 12.27 -0.22 -35.69
N HIS A 80 11.23 0.59 -35.91
CA HIS A 80 11.05 1.34 -37.16
C HIS A 80 12.28 2.21 -37.48
N ASP A 81 12.85 2.89 -36.50
CA ASP A 81 13.96 3.82 -36.73
C ASP A 81 15.26 3.09 -37.04
N ASN A 82 15.50 1.94 -36.40
CA ASN A 82 16.64 1.08 -36.71
C ASN A 82 16.60 0.59 -38.17
N GLU A 83 15.42 0.17 -38.66
CA GLU A 83 15.22 -0.27 -40.04
C GLU A 83 15.49 0.86 -41.05
N VAL A 84 15.02 2.07 -40.75
CA VAL A 84 15.23 3.27 -41.59
C VAL A 84 16.69 3.68 -41.62
N GLU A 85 17.42 3.57 -40.50
CA GLU A 85 18.87 3.82 -40.46
C GLU A 85 19.66 2.76 -41.22
N ALA A 86 19.26 1.49 -41.13
CA ALA A 86 19.87 0.40 -41.89
C ALA A 86 19.66 0.58 -43.40
N ASP A 87 18.45 0.93 -43.83
CA ASP A 87 18.16 1.30 -45.22
C ASP A 87 19.02 2.49 -45.67
N ARG A 88 19.14 3.55 -44.85
CA ARG A 88 20.01 4.70 -45.18
C ARG A 88 21.46 4.27 -45.38
N PHE A 89 21.96 3.40 -44.50
CA PHE A 89 23.33 2.92 -44.60
C PHE A 89 23.58 2.19 -45.91
N VAL A 90 22.64 1.37 -46.38
CA VAL A 90 22.74 0.71 -47.68
C VAL A 90 22.71 1.72 -48.82
N LEU A 91 21.74 2.64 -48.85
CA LEU A 91 21.61 3.65 -49.91
C LEU A 91 22.84 4.56 -50.06
N ASN A 92 23.52 4.88 -48.95
CA ASN A 92 24.75 5.68 -48.96
C ASN A 92 25.98 4.94 -49.51
N ASN A 93 25.92 3.62 -49.63
CA ASN A 93 27.04 2.77 -50.04
C ASN A 93 26.79 2.08 -51.40
N ILE A 94 25.71 2.45 -52.11
CA ILE A 94 25.36 1.92 -53.44
C ILE A 94 25.06 3.07 -54.41
N ASN A 95 25.17 2.81 -55.71
CA ASN A 95 24.85 3.81 -56.73
C ASN A 95 23.32 4.01 -56.84
N LYS A 96 22.87 5.21 -57.22
CA LYS A 96 21.43 5.52 -57.40
C LYS A 96 20.71 4.55 -58.36
N ASN A 97 21.41 4.08 -59.39
CA ASN A 97 20.87 3.13 -60.37
C ASN A 97 20.58 1.74 -59.76
N GLU A 98 21.13 1.45 -58.59
CA GLU A 98 20.96 0.18 -57.87
C GLU A 98 19.86 0.23 -56.80
N PHE A 99 19.23 1.40 -56.56
CA PHE A 99 18.19 1.56 -55.54
C PHE A 99 16.96 0.68 -55.82
N LYS A 100 16.62 0.52 -57.11
CA LYS A 100 15.51 -0.35 -57.54
C LYS A 100 15.82 -1.81 -57.20
N THR A 101 17.01 -2.29 -57.55
CA THR A 101 17.46 -3.65 -57.26
C THR A 101 17.52 -3.93 -55.76
N TYR A 102 17.90 -2.92 -54.95
CA TYR A 102 17.83 -3.01 -53.50
C TYR A 102 16.39 -3.13 -52.98
N ALA A 103 15.49 -2.26 -53.43
CA ALA A 103 14.08 -2.31 -53.02
C ALA A 103 13.41 -3.65 -53.37
N GLU A 104 13.72 -4.21 -54.54
CA GLU A 104 13.29 -5.55 -54.96
C GLU A 104 13.83 -6.64 -54.02
N SER A 105 15.10 -6.54 -53.58
CA SER A 105 15.67 -7.49 -52.61
C SER A 105 14.98 -7.48 -51.24
N ILE A 106 14.52 -6.30 -50.78
CA ILE A 106 13.71 -6.18 -49.56
C ILE A 106 12.32 -6.80 -49.77
N MET A 107 11.71 -6.55 -50.93
CA MET A 107 10.38 -7.05 -51.24
C MET A 107 10.36 -8.58 -51.34
N ASP A 108 11.36 -9.16 -52.03
CA ASP A 108 11.52 -10.61 -52.18
C ASP A 108 11.77 -11.30 -50.84
N SER A 109 12.57 -10.69 -49.95
CA SER A 109 12.87 -11.26 -48.62
C SER A 109 11.69 -11.22 -47.66
N VAL A 110 10.77 -10.26 -47.81
CA VAL A 110 9.55 -10.15 -46.98
C VAL A 110 8.39 -10.99 -47.53
N LEU A 111 8.29 -11.15 -48.86
CA LEU A 111 7.19 -11.89 -49.50
C LEU A 111 7.41 -13.41 -49.53
N ASN A 112 8.66 -13.87 -49.56
CA ASN A 112 8.98 -15.30 -49.70
C ASN A 112 9.14 -16.05 -48.36
N VAL A 113 8.87 -15.41 -47.22
CA VAL A 113 8.97 -16.02 -45.88
C VAL A 113 7.56 -16.14 -45.27
N PRO A 114 7.13 -17.34 -44.82
CA PRO A 114 5.85 -17.50 -44.15
C PRO A 114 5.72 -16.55 -42.95
N PHE A 115 4.53 -15.96 -42.77
CA PHE A 115 4.21 -14.91 -41.79
C PHE A 115 4.27 -15.35 -40.30
N PHE A 116 5.15 -16.29 -39.92
CA PHE A 116 5.14 -16.91 -38.60
C PHE A 116 6.29 -16.48 -37.67
N ASN A 117 5.82 -16.04 -36.50
CA ASN A 117 6.43 -15.95 -35.17
C ASN A 117 7.28 -14.73 -34.73
N LYS A 118 6.74 -14.09 -33.68
CA LYS A 118 7.33 -13.02 -32.86
C LYS A 118 8.53 -13.56 -32.06
N ASN A 119 9.73 -13.59 -32.63
CA ASN A 119 10.92 -13.65 -31.80
C ASN A 119 11.22 -12.25 -31.24
N ILE A 120 10.94 -12.09 -29.95
CA ILE A 120 10.97 -10.83 -29.18
C ILE A 120 12.38 -10.20 -29.07
N LEU A 121 13.42 -10.97 -29.43
CA LEU A 121 14.84 -10.67 -29.19
C LEU A 121 15.67 -10.44 -30.46
N SER A 122 15.09 -10.59 -31.65
CA SER A 122 15.78 -10.41 -32.92
C SER A 122 15.09 -9.34 -33.76
N HIS A 123 15.87 -8.43 -34.37
CA HIS A 123 15.43 -7.65 -35.53
C HIS A 123 15.31 -8.64 -36.69
N SER A 124 14.21 -9.40 -36.71
CA SER A 124 13.87 -10.16 -37.90
C SER A 124 13.40 -9.15 -38.92
N PHE A 125 14.01 -9.21 -40.10
CA PHE A 125 13.73 -8.42 -41.31
C PHE A 125 12.23 -8.41 -41.72
N ASN A 126 11.39 -9.22 -41.08
CA ASN A 126 9.93 -9.30 -41.26
C ASN A 126 9.16 -8.20 -40.52
N GLY A 127 9.05 -7.04 -41.15
CA GLY A 127 8.19 -5.94 -40.74
C GLY A 127 6.70 -6.13 -41.10
N LYS A 128 5.79 -5.55 -40.30
CA LYS A 128 4.36 -5.41 -40.68
C LYS A 128 4.22 -4.73 -42.07
N LYS A 129 3.19 -5.07 -42.85
CA LYS A 129 2.90 -4.45 -44.18
C LYS A 129 2.97 -2.91 -44.19
N SER A 130 2.56 -2.25 -43.10
CA SER A 130 2.64 -0.80 -42.93
C SER A 130 4.07 -0.25 -42.84
N LEU A 131 4.98 -1.02 -42.22
CA LEU A 131 6.40 -0.70 -42.10
C LEU A 131 7.10 -0.84 -43.46
N LEU A 132 6.82 -1.93 -44.19
CA LEU A 132 7.37 -2.16 -45.53
C LEU A 132 6.97 -1.05 -46.51
N LYS A 133 5.67 -0.68 -46.55
CA LYS A 133 5.18 0.42 -47.39
C LYS A 133 5.95 1.72 -47.11
N ARG A 134 6.20 2.02 -45.84
CA ARG A 134 6.89 3.25 -45.41
C ARG A 134 8.39 3.21 -45.76
N ARG A 135 9.06 2.06 -45.61
CA ARG A 135 10.46 1.87 -46.04
C ARG A 135 10.61 2.10 -47.55
N LEU A 136 9.71 1.55 -48.37
CA LEU A 136 9.74 1.73 -49.83
C LEU A 136 9.51 3.19 -50.26
N ILE A 137 8.58 3.91 -49.62
CA ILE A 137 8.37 5.34 -49.87
C ILE A 137 9.64 6.13 -49.54
N ASN A 138 10.26 5.86 -48.39
CA ASN A 138 11.47 6.56 -47.97
C ASN A 138 12.68 6.28 -48.89
N ILE A 139 12.81 5.05 -49.40
CA ILE A 139 13.85 4.68 -50.38
C ILE A 139 13.63 5.42 -51.69
N LYS A 140 12.37 5.47 -52.18
CA LYS A 140 12.00 6.16 -53.42
C LYS A 140 12.30 7.66 -53.36
N GLU A 141 11.98 8.30 -52.24
CA GLU A 141 12.16 9.73 -52.05
C GLU A 141 13.61 10.13 -51.74
N ALA A 142 14.50 9.16 -51.45
CA ALA A 142 15.85 9.36 -50.93
C ALA A 142 15.91 10.31 -49.70
N ASN A 143 14.76 10.57 -49.08
CA ASN A 143 14.58 11.62 -48.08
C ASN A 143 14.57 11.01 -46.69
N LEU A 144 15.70 10.43 -46.32
CA LEU A 144 15.88 9.82 -45.01
C LEU A 144 16.36 10.93 -44.07
N LYS A 145 15.44 11.60 -43.34
CA LYS A 145 15.80 12.52 -42.23
C LYS A 145 16.37 11.75 -41.04
N LYS A 146 17.53 12.17 -40.51
CA LYS A 146 18.15 11.59 -39.30
C LYS A 146 17.19 11.79 -38.12
N GLN A 147 16.69 10.71 -37.53
CA GLN A 147 15.76 10.82 -36.41
C GLN A 147 16.53 10.81 -35.08
N SER A 148 16.26 11.81 -34.24
CA SER A 148 16.97 12.00 -32.99
C SER A 148 16.55 10.96 -31.95
N LYS A 149 17.51 10.17 -31.47
CA LYS A 149 17.34 9.25 -30.33
C LYS A 149 17.04 9.99 -29.00
N LEU A 150 17.14 11.32 -28.95
CA LEU A 150 16.97 12.13 -27.73
C LEU A 150 15.54 12.14 -27.20
N ILE A 151 14.52 12.16 -28.08
CA ILE A 151 13.11 12.16 -27.66
C ILE A 151 12.78 10.88 -26.88
N LEU A 152 13.41 9.77 -27.27
CA LEU A 152 13.20 8.46 -26.67
C LEU A 152 13.83 8.36 -25.27
N ILE A 153 15.04 8.92 -25.12
CA ILE A 153 15.74 9.05 -23.84
C ILE A 153 14.92 9.93 -22.89
N PHE A 154 14.36 11.04 -23.39
CA PHE A 154 13.52 11.94 -22.61
C PHE A 154 12.26 11.24 -22.08
N ILE A 155 11.59 10.43 -22.91
CA ILE A 155 10.40 9.66 -22.48
C ILE A 155 10.77 8.66 -21.37
N CYS A 156 11.88 7.92 -21.52
CA CYS A 156 12.33 6.97 -20.49
C CYS A 156 12.67 7.68 -19.17
N ILE A 157 13.40 8.81 -19.23
CA ILE A 157 13.74 9.62 -18.05
C ILE A 157 12.48 10.16 -17.38
N PHE A 158 11.53 10.69 -18.15
CA PHE A 158 10.27 11.21 -17.63
C PHE A 158 9.44 10.14 -16.93
N THR A 159 9.36 8.94 -17.50
CA THR A 159 8.66 7.81 -16.87
C THR A 159 9.36 7.31 -15.60
N PHE A 160 10.69 7.32 -15.57
CA PHE A 160 11.45 6.97 -14.38
C PHE A 160 11.22 7.99 -13.25
N LEU A 161 11.23 9.28 -13.60
CA LEU A 161 10.97 10.37 -12.65
C LEU A 161 9.56 10.26 -12.04
N LEU A 162 8.56 9.92 -12.85
CA LEU A 162 7.18 9.70 -12.38
C LEU A 162 7.10 8.53 -11.37
N MET A 163 7.83 7.44 -11.58
CA MET A 163 7.89 6.33 -10.60
C MET A 163 8.53 6.76 -9.28
N VAL A 164 9.60 7.56 -9.31
CA VAL A 164 10.24 8.09 -8.10
C VAL A 164 9.30 9.00 -7.33
N ILE A 165 8.52 9.83 -8.02
CA ILE A 165 7.52 10.71 -7.39
C ILE A 165 6.40 9.88 -6.75
N GLN A 166 5.91 8.84 -7.44
CA GLN A 166 4.87 7.95 -6.90
C GLN A 166 5.32 7.17 -5.66
N SER A 167 6.58 6.72 -5.61
CA SER A 167 7.10 5.98 -4.44
C SER A 167 7.23 6.87 -3.21
N GLN A 168 7.59 8.14 -3.38
CA GLN A 168 7.64 9.11 -2.28
C GLN A 168 6.26 9.43 -1.70
N PHE A 169 5.21 9.47 -2.54
CA PHE A 169 3.84 9.72 -2.10
C PHE A 169 3.30 8.60 -1.17
N LEU A 170 3.57 7.34 -1.50
CA LEU A 170 3.18 6.18 -0.70
C LEU A 170 3.88 6.16 0.68
N MET A 171 5.15 6.54 0.74
CA MET A 171 5.91 6.66 1.99
C MET A 171 5.35 7.76 2.91
N GLY A 172 4.88 8.87 2.33
CA GLY A 172 4.27 9.97 3.10
C GLY A 172 3.01 9.55 3.86
N GLN A 173 2.14 8.76 3.21
CA GLN A 173 0.89 8.27 3.81
C GLN A 173 1.12 7.25 4.94
N SER A 174 2.11 6.35 4.78
CA SER A 174 2.41 5.35 5.81
C SER A 174 2.91 5.98 7.12
N ILE A 175 3.69 7.07 7.04
CA ILE A 175 4.19 7.78 8.22
C ILE A 175 3.05 8.53 8.94
N THR A 176 2.03 9.03 8.22
CA THR A 176 0.84 9.62 8.86
C THR A 176 -0.05 8.57 9.51
N ASP A 177 -0.06 7.34 9.00
CA ASP A 177 -0.83 6.25 9.59
C ASP A 177 -0.15 5.65 10.83
N TYR A 178 1.18 5.73 10.93
CA TYR A 178 1.96 5.19 12.03
C TYR A 178 2.06 6.11 13.26
N ASN A 179 2.10 7.43 13.07
CA ASN A 179 2.35 8.38 14.17
C ASN A 179 1.35 9.54 14.19
N TYR A 180 0.90 9.89 15.39
CA TYR A 180 0.10 11.08 15.65
C TYR A 180 0.98 12.34 15.72
N LYS A 181 0.96 13.13 14.65
CA LYS A 181 1.83 14.31 14.48
C LYS A 181 1.22 15.63 14.92
N LYS A 182 -0.10 15.70 15.15
CA LYS A 182 -0.73 16.98 15.51
C LYS A 182 -0.16 17.46 16.85
N PRO A 183 0.28 18.73 16.94
CA PRO A 183 0.79 19.29 18.17
C PRO A 183 -0.31 19.29 19.24
N LEU A 184 0.10 19.13 20.50
CA LEU A 184 -0.80 19.27 21.63
C LEU A 184 -0.73 20.73 22.07
N HIS A 185 -1.76 21.53 21.76
CA HIS A 185 -1.83 22.96 22.10
C HIS A 185 -2.24 23.23 23.55
N ASN A 186 -1.86 22.35 24.47
CA ASN A 186 -2.21 22.41 25.89
C ASN A 186 -0.92 22.26 26.70
N ASP A 187 -0.79 23.00 27.81
CA ASP A 187 0.32 22.78 28.74
C ASP A 187 0.18 21.40 29.38
N TYR A 188 1.10 20.49 29.09
CA TYR A 188 1.05 19.11 29.59
C TYR A 188 2.23 18.83 30.52
N GLN A 189 1.98 18.06 31.56
CA GLN A 189 3.01 17.61 32.49
C GLN A 189 3.62 16.30 32.00
N ILE A 190 4.94 16.28 31.82
CA ILE A 190 5.67 15.03 31.60
C ILE A 190 5.78 14.29 32.93
N LEU A 191 5.49 13.00 32.90
CA LEU A 191 5.61 12.09 34.03
C LEU A 191 6.82 11.19 33.84
N ASP A 192 7.42 10.76 34.95
CA ASP A 192 8.24 9.55 34.98
C ASP A 192 7.50 8.46 35.75
N LYS A 193 7.14 7.38 35.06
CA LYS A 193 6.48 6.18 35.60
C LYS A 193 7.25 4.90 35.24
N SER A 194 8.52 5.04 34.86
CA SER A 194 9.40 3.93 34.48
C SER A 194 9.43 2.82 35.53
N LYS A 195 9.50 3.17 36.82
CA LYS A 195 9.49 2.21 37.94
C LYS A 195 8.21 1.37 38.00
N ILE A 196 7.04 1.95 37.71
CA ILE A 196 5.77 1.20 37.70
C ILE A 196 5.69 0.28 36.48
N PHE A 197 6.17 0.75 35.32
CA PHE A 197 6.22 -0.04 34.09
C PHE A 197 7.20 -1.24 34.22
N GLY A 198 8.30 -1.07 34.96
CA GLY A 198 9.27 -2.13 35.21
C GLY A 198 9.88 -2.65 33.91
N SER A 199 9.73 -3.94 33.64
CA SER A 199 10.20 -4.58 32.40
C SER A 199 9.29 -4.36 31.19
N ASN A 200 8.15 -3.69 31.35
CA ASN A 200 7.22 -3.43 30.25
C ASN A 200 7.57 -2.12 29.54
N SER A 201 7.47 -2.11 28.22
CA SER A 201 7.57 -0.88 27.43
C SER A 201 6.19 -0.37 27.06
N GLY A 202 6.01 0.96 27.07
CA GLY A 202 4.75 1.58 26.71
C GLY A 202 4.64 3.03 27.13
N SER A 203 3.41 3.52 27.22
CA SER A 203 3.10 4.90 27.60
C SER A 203 1.85 4.98 28.47
N PHE A 204 1.72 6.08 29.19
CA PHE A 204 0.51 6.44 29.94
C PHE A 204 0.13 7.88 29.62
N VAL A 205 -1.17 8.11 29.41
CA VAL A 205 -1.73 9.44 29.18
C VAL A 205 -2.92 9.61 30.11
N MET A 206 -3.03 10.76 30.76
CA MET A 206 -4.18 11.18 31.54
C MET A 206 -4.55 12.62 31.22
N TYR A 207 -5.83 12.96 31.35
CA TYR A 207 -6.35 14.30 31.18
C TYR A 207 -7.32 14.63 32.32
N SER A 208 -7.08 15.74 33.02
CA SER A 208 -7.98 16.29 34.05
C SER A 208 -8.98 17.25 33.41
N MET A 209 -10.28 17.01 33.64
CA MET A 209 -11.33 17.91 33.14
C MET A 209 -11.27 19.26 33.85
N LYS A 210 -11.10 19.28 35.18
CA LYS A 210 -11.09 20.52 35.98
C LYS A 210 -9.88 21.41 35.69
N LYS A 211 -8.70 20.81 35.47
CA LYS A 211 -7.47 21.55 35.21
C LYS A 211 -7.23 21.83 33.72
N ASP A 212 -8.04 21.25 32.83
CA ASP A 212 -7.77 21.20 31.38
C ASP A 212 -6.30 20.88 31.09
N LYS A 213 -5.78 19.79 31.68
CA LYS A 213 -4.34 19.49 31.66
C LYS A 213 -4.06 18.03 31.34
N TYR A 214 -3.15 17.78 30.41
CA TYR A 214 -2.62 16.45 30.14
C TYR A 214 -1.43 16.08 31.04
N TYR A 215 -1.32 14.80 31.35
CA TYR A 215 -0.21 14.19 32.07
C TYR A 215 0.27 12.99 31.26
N ILE A 216 1.54 13.00 30.82
CA ILE A 216 2.03 12.04 29.82
C ILE A 216 3.34 11.41 30.29
N TYR A 217 3.36 10.09 30.38
CA TYR A 217 4.58 9.29 30.46
C TYR A 217 4.93 8.76 29.07
N ASN A 218 6.19 8.96 28.66
CA ASN A 218 6.75 8.51 27.38
C ASN A 218 5.99 9.07 26.15
N GLU A 219 6.09 10.39 25.92
CA GLU A 219 5.32 11.09 24.88
C GLU A 219 5.59 10.58 23.46
N LYS A 220 6.86 10.28 23.13
CA LYS A 220 7.20 9.72 21.82
C LYS A 220 6.45 8.41 21.56
N GLU A 221 6.36 7.56 22.57
CA GLU A 221 5.60 6.30 22.49
C GLU A 221 4.09 6.54 22.51
N SER A 222 3.60 7.52 23.27
CA SER A 222 2.15 7.82 23.34
C SER A 222 1.55 8.28 22.01
N ARG A 223 2.39 8.75 21.08
CA ARG A 223 2.01 9.18 19.73
C ARG A 223 2.08 8.07 18.68
N LYS A 224 2.70 6.91 18.96
CA LYS A 224 2.70 5.78 18.04
C LYS A 224 1.32 5.13 17.99
N ARG A 225 0.85 4.79 16.80
CA ARG A 225 -0.46 4.20 16.58
C ARG A 225 -0.37 2.68 16.54
N TYR A 226 -1.23 2.03 17.33
CA TYR A 226 -1.37 0.57 17.37
C TYR A 226 -2.82 0.18 17.12
N SER A 227 -3.06 -1.09 16.85
CA SER A 227 -4.42 -1.62 16.78
C SER A 227 -5.14 -1.39 18.12
N PRO A 228 -6.37 -0.87 18.14
CA PRO A 228 -7.11 -0.66 19.38
C PRO A 228 -7.60 -1.97 20.02
N ASN A 229 -7.71 -3.05 19.25
CA ASN A 229 -8.29 -4.32 19.68
C ASN A 229 -9.63 -4.11 20.40
N SER A 230 -9.82 -4.76 21.54
CA SER A 230 -11.09 -4.69 22.29
C SER A 230 -11.42 -3.31 22.88
N THR A 231 -10.52 -2.32 22.86
CA THR A 231 -10.89 -0.93 23.23
C THR A 231 -11.83 -0.30 22.20
N TYR A 232 -11.80 -0.77 20.94
CA TYR A 232 -12.71 -0.28 19.90
C TYR A 232 -14.18 -0.64 20.17
N LYS A 233 -14.44 -1.62 21.05
CA LYS A 233 -15.80 -1.99 21.49
C LYS A 233 -16.54 -0.82 22.15
N ILE A 234 -15.83 0.14 22.74
CA ILE A 234 -16.38 1.42 23.23
C ILE A 234 -17.16 2.12 22.10
N TYR A 235 -16.56 2.18 20.91
CA TYR A 235 -17.11 2.89 19.75
C TYR A 235 -18.15 2.04 19.03
N LEU A 236 -17.94 0.73 18.90
CA LEU A 236 -18.98 -0.16 18.35
C LEU A 236 -20.25 -0.13 19.22
N ALA A 237 -20.13 -0.11 20.55
CA ALA A 237 -21.27 0.06 21.45
C ALA A 237 -21.97 1.40 21.20
N MET A 238 -21.22 2.50 21.14
CA MET A 238 -21.80 3.82 20.87
C MET A 238 -22.52 3.88 19.53
N PHE A 239 -21.93 3.32 18.47
CA PHE A 239 -22.55 3.25 17.14
C PHE A 239 -23.78 2.34 17.13
N GLY A 240 -23.74 1.22 17.86
CA GLY A 240 -24.89 0.33 18.03
C GLY A 240 -26.06 1.03 18.71
N LEU A 241 -25.79 1.83 19.74
CA LEU A 241 -26.78 2.63 20.46
C LEU A 241 -27.34 3.77 19.60
N ASP A 242 -26.47 4.50 18.91
CA ASP A 242 -26.84 5.62 18.03
C ASP A 242 -27.72 5.18 16.86
N ARG A 243 -27.48 3.96 16.35
CA ARG A 243 -28.25 3.37 15.25
C ARG A 243 -29.40 2.47 15.69
N HIS A 244 -29.67 2.40 17.00
CA HIS A 244 -30.71 1.55 17.58
C HIS A 244 -30.59 0.05 17.23
N ILE A 245 -29.39 -0.43 16.90
CA ILE A 245 -29.09 -1.88 16.80
C ILE A 245 -29.22 -2.51 18.19
N ILE A 246 -28.82 -1.75 19.20
CA ILE A 246 -29.08 -2.01 20.61
C ILE A 246 -29.67 -0.73 21.22
N ASN A 247 -30.49 -0.88 22.25
CA ASN A 247 -31.03 0.25 23.02
C ASN A 247 -31.13 -0.11 24.51
N ASP A 248 -31.74 0.75 25.30
CA ASP A 248 -31.88 0.60 26.76
C ASP A 248 -32.84 -0.52 27.16
N GLU A 249 -33.90 -0.74 26.40
CA GLU A 249 -34.89 -1.79 26.66
C GLU A 249 -34.40 -3.16 26.17
N ASN A 250 -33.67 -3.16 25.05
CA ASN A 250 -33.18 -4.36 24.40
C ASN A 250 -31.76 -4.16 23.86
N SER A 251 -30.79 -4.60 24.65
CA SER A 251 -29.41 -4.83 24.20
C SER A 251 -29.04 -6.32 24.21
N ARG A 252 -30.04 -7.21 24.33
CA ARG A 252 -29.79 -8.66 24.41
C ARG A 252 -29.55 -9.25 23.04
N MET A 253 -28.55 -10.12 22.94
CA MET A 253 -28.31 -10.96 21.76
C MET A 253 -28.17 -12.43 22.20
N SER A 254 -28.95 -13.31 21.57
CA SER A 254 -28.92 -14.74 21.85
C SER A 254 -27.61 -15.38 21.37
N TRP A 255 -27.13 -16.39 22.07
CA TRP A 255 -25.96 -17.16 21.65
C TRP A 255 -26.33 -18.12 20.51
N ASN A 256 -25.48 -18.23 19.49
CA ASN A 256 -25.71 -19.11 18.34
C ASN A 256 -25.27 -20.56 18.58
N HIS A 257 -25.03 -20.95 19.82
CA HIS A 257 -24.56 -22.28 20.24
C HIS A 257 -23.17 -22.69 19.70
N LYS A 258 -22.42 -21.76 19.07
CA LYS A 258 -21.02 -22.00 18.71
C LYS A 258 -20.17 -21.98 19.99
N HIS A 259 -19.45 -23.06 20.27
CA HIS A 259 -18.55 -23.13 21.42
C HIS A 259 -17.35 -22.19 21.24
N TYR A 260 -17.11 -21.35 22.24
CA TYR A 260 -15.95 -20.46 22.37
C TYR A 260 -15.08 -20.90 23.56
N PRO A 261 -13.76 -20.63 23.52
CA PRO A 261 -12.82 -21.06 24.57
C PRO A 261 -13.00 -20.34 25.92
N PHE A 262 -13.89 -19.36 26.01
CA PHE A 262 -14.19 -18.64 27.23
C PHE A 262 -15.64 -18.92 27.61
N ASP A 263 -15.87 -19.58 28.75
CA ASP A 263 -17.23 -19.96 29.19
C ASP A 263 -18.18 -18.76 29.28
N ALA A 264 -17.66 -17.59 29.66
CA ALA A 264 -18.43 -16.36 29.71
C ALA A 264 -19.03 -15.94 28.36
N TRP A 265 -18.52 -16.45 27.23
CA TRP A 265 -19.00 -16.16 25.87
C TRP A 265 -20.09 -17.14 25.40
N ASN A 266 -20.23 -18.28 26.08
CA ASN A 266 -21.12 -19.39 25.70
C ASN A 266 -22.53 -19.24 26.30
N LYS A 267 -23.09 -18.03 26.22
CA LYS A 267 -24.41 -17.67 26.75
C LYS A 267 -24.90 -16.38 26.11
N GLU A 268 -26.19 -16.10 26.26
CA GLU A 268 -26.77 -14.82 25.87
C GLU A 268 -26.04 -13.64 26.54
N GLN A 269 -26.02 -12.50 25.86
CA GLN A 269 -25.32 -11.31 26.33
C GLN A 269 -26.21 -10.08 26.21
N ASP A 270 -26.10 -9.19 27.17
CA ASP A 270 -26.47 -7.79 27.00
C ASP A 270 -25.20 -6.93 26.82
N LEU A 271 -25.35 -5.61 26.67
CA LEU A 271 -24.20 -4.72 26.50
C LEU A 271 -23.22 -4.79 27.69
N ASN A 272 -23.71 -4.92 28.92
CA ASN A 272 -22.89 -4.93 30.12
C ASN A 272 -22.07 -6.23 30.19
N THR A 273 -22.73 -7.38 30.06
CA THR A 273 -22.05 -8.68 30.12
C THR A 273 -21.08 -8.84 28.95
N ALA A 274 -21.44 -8.36 27.75
CA ALA A 274 -20.56 -8.37 26.58
C ALA A 274 -19.33 -7.48 26.79
N MET A 275 -19.49 -6.27 27.35
CA MET A 275 -18.40 -5.34 27.58
C MET A 275 -17.45 -5.85 28.67
N GLN A 276 -18.00 -6.31 29.80
CA GLN A 276 -17.25 -6.84 30.95
C GLN A 276 -16.43 -8.07 30.57
N ASN A 277 -17.04 -9.04 29.87
CA ASN A 277 -16.38 -10.28 29.45
C ASN A 277 -15.68 -10.16 28.09
N SER A 278 -15.68 -8.96 27.51
CA SER A 278 -15.07 -8.64 26.22
C SER A 278 -15.49 -9.62 25.10
N VAL A 279 -16.79 -9.94 25.01
CA VAL A 279 -17.33 -10.98 24.12
C VAL A 279 -17.25 -10.55 22.65
N ASN A 280 -16.35 -11.13 21.85
CA ASN A 280 -16.12 -10.66 20.47
C ASN A 280 -17.36 -10.74 19.59
N TRP A 281 -18.07 -11.88 19.62
CA TRP A 281 -19.18 -12.12 18.70
C TRP A 281 -20.31 -11.10 18.83
N TYR A 282 -20.51 -10.53 20.02
CA TYR A 282 -21.56 -9.53 20.26
C TYR A 282 -21.26 -8.25 19.48
N PHE A 283 -20.02 -7.76 19.58
CA PHE A 283 -19.59 -6.55 18.89
C PHE A 283 -19.34 -6.78 17.39
N GLU A 284 -18.98 -8.01 16.99
CA GLU A 284 -18.93 -8.40 15.57
C GLU A 284 -20.32 -8.33 14.94
N ARG A 285 -21.37 -8.83 15.62
CA ARG A 285 -22.76 -8.69 15.15
C ARG A 285 -23.24 -7.24 15.07
N ILE A 286 -22.81 -6.39 16.00
CA ILE A 286 -23.06 -4.95 15.89
C ILE A 286 -22.36 -4.40 14.64
N SER A 287 -21.07 -4.69 14.46
CA SER A 287 -20.29 -4.23 13.30
C SER A 287 -20.88 -4.67 11.97
N ASP A 288 -21.38 -5.91 11.87
CA ASP A 288 -21.95 -6.47 10.63
C ASP A 288 -23.25 -5.74 10.20
N GLN A 289 -23.92 -5.03 11.12
CA GLN A 289 -25.14 -4.25 10.86
C GLN A 289 -24.86 -2.76 10.62
N ILE A 290 -23.62 -2.30 10.80
CA ILE A 290 -23.25 -0.90 10.59
C ILE A 290 -22.76 -0.72 9.14
N PRO A 291 -23.32 0.24 8.38
CA PRO A 291 -22.81 0.56 7.05
C PRO A 291 -21.40 1.18 7.08
N LYS A 292 -20.54 0.78 6.14
CA LYS A 292 -19.16 1.30 6.03
C LYS A 292 -19.08 2.83 5.93
N ASN A 293 -20.00 3.46 5.21
CA ASN A 293 -20.05 4.92 5.05
C ASN A 293 -20.41 5.64 6.37
N TYR A 294 -21.28 5.07 7.20
CA TYR A 294 -21.55 5.56 8.54
C TYR A 294 -20.28 5.48 9.37
N THR A 295 -19.63 4.32 9.48
CA THR A 295 -18.38 4.20 10.25
C THR A 295 -17.29 5.17 9.76
N ALA A 296 -17.10 5.30 8.45
CA ALA A 296 -16.13 6.24 7.89
C ALA A 296 -16.42 7.70 8.30
N THR A 297 -17.71 8.09 8.29
CA THR A 297 -18.18 9.39 8.77
C THR A 297 -17.88 9.57 10.26
N GLN A 298 -18.21 8.58 11.08
CA GLN A 298 -17.96 8.62 12.53
C GLN A 298 -16.47 8.74 12.86
N LEU A 299 -15.61 7.91 12.25
CA LEU A 299 -14.16 7.97 12.49
C LEU A 299 -13.56 9.30 12.04
N LYS A 300 -14.10 9.92 10.98
CA LYS A 300 -13.71 11.26 10.55
C LYS A 300 -14.09 12.33 11.59
N GLN A 301 -15.35 12.34 12.04
CA GLN A 301 -15.84 13.31 13.02
C GLN A 301 -15.14 13.17 14.37
N LEU A 302 -14.93 11.94 14.83
CA LEU A 302 -14.22 11.63 16.07
C LEU A 302 -12.72 11.87 15.98
N ASN A 303 -12.16 12.04 14.78
CA ASN A 303 -10.72 12.02 14.54
C ASN A 303 -10.03 10.75 15.07
N TYR A 304 -10.64 9.59 14.82
CA TYR A 304 -10.16 8.31 15.33
C TYR A 304 -8.93 7.81 14.56
N GLY A 305 -7.73 8.10 15.07
CA GLY A 305 -6.48 7.50 14.59
C GLY A 305 -6.26 7.68 13.09
N ASN A 306 -5.85 6.61 12.42
CA ASN A 306 -5.61 6.59 10.97
C ASN A 306 -6.91 6.48 10.14
N LYS A 307 -8.05 6.16 10.77
CA LYS A 307 -9.37 6.00 10.11
C LYS A 307 -9.37 4.95 9.00
N ASN A 308 -8.39 4.04 8.98
CA ASN A 308 -8.25 3.04 7.93
C ASN A 308 -9.11 1.82 8.24
N LEU A 309 -10.20 1.66 7.49
CA LEU A 309 -11.17 0.57 7.66
C LEU A 309 -10.79 -0.72 6.92
N GLY A 310 -9.75 -0.72 6.08
CA GLY A 310 -9.30 -1.90 5.36
C GLY A 310 -10.43 -2.62 4.61
N SER A 311 -10.46 -3.95 4.78
CA SER A 311 -11.50 -4.85 4.25
C SER A 311 -12.88 -4.63 4.86
N TYR A 312 -12.97 -3.86 5.94
CA TYR A 312 -14.16 -3.67 6.77
C TYR A 312 -14.64 -4.95 7.48
N LYS A 313 -13.74 -5.92 7.69
CA LYS A 313 -13.99 -7.09 8.54
C LYS A 313 -12.99 -7.14 9.68
N SER A 314 -13.49 -7.11 10.93
CA SER A 314 -12.68 -7.11 12.16
C SER A 314 -11.47 -6.16 12.10
N TYR A 315 -11.62 -5.03 11.41
CA TYR A 315 -10.57 -4.06 11.05
C TYR A 315 -9.88 -3.41 12.26
N TRP A 316 -10.41 -3.63 13.47
CA TRP A 316 -9.91 -3.15 14.75
C TRP A 316 -9.09 -4.20 15.52
N MET A 317 -8.98 -5.45 15.05
CA MET A 317 -8.27 -6.55 15.72
C MET A 317 -6.96 -6.87 14.99
N GLU A 318 -5.84 -6.34 15.49
CA GLU A 318 -4.49 -6.42 14.89
C GLU A 318 -4.45 -6.16 13.37
N ASP A 319 -5.35 -5.30 12.87
CA ASP A 319 -5.56 -5.06 11.43
C ASP A 319 -5.34 -3.58 11.06
N SER A 320 -6.06 -3.05 10.06
CA SER A 320 -5.79 -1.78 9.40
C SER A 320 -6.00 -0.57 10.30
N LEU A 321 -6.99 -0.59 11.20
CA LEU A 321 -7.33 0.55 12.04
C LEU A 321 -6.31 0.68 13.17
N LYS A 322 -5.70 1.86 13.28
CA LYS A 322 -4.72 2.15 14.32
C LYS A 322 -4.97 3.51 14.96
N ILE A 323 -4.73 3.58 16.27
CA ILE A 323 -4.86 4.80 17.09
C ILE A 323 -3.73 4.84 18.13
N SER A 324 -3.27 6.04 18.45
CA SER A 324 -2.22 6.22 19.47
C SER A 324 -2.78 6.33 20.87
N ASN A 325 -1.94 6.16 21.89
CA ASN A 325 -2.36 6.25 23.28
C ASN A 325 -2.85 7.66 23.65
N LEU A 326 -2.18 8.69 23.11
CA LEU A 326 -2.62 10.07 23.24
C LEU A 326 -3.97 10.30 22.56
N GLU A 327 -4.17 9.76 21.37
CA GLU A 327 -5.44 9.86 20.66
C GLU A 327 -6.57 9.12 21.38
N GLN A 328 -6.33 7.96 22.03
CA GLN A 328 -7.35 7.26 22.80
C GLN A 328 -8.00 8.17 23.85
N VAL A 329 -7.17 8.93 24.59
CA VAL A 329 -7.67 9.88 25.61
C VAL A 329 -8.38 11.06 24.96
N ILE A 330 -7.80 11.68 23.92
CA ILE A 330 -8.39 12.84 23.24
C ILE A 330 -9.76 12.48 22.65
N VAL A 331 -9.82 11.38 21.90
CA VAL A 331 -11.02 10.96 21.16
C VAL A 331 -12.11 10.52 22.14
N PHE A 332 -11.76 9.75 23.17
CA PHE A 332 -12.75 9.28 24.13
C PHE A 332 -13.34 10.44 24.95
N LYS A 333 -12.49 11.34 25.45
CA LYS A 333 -12.92 12.56 26.15
C LYS A 333 -13.81 13.43 25.27
N ASN A 334 -13.41 13.70 24.03
CA ASN A 334 -14.21 14.53 23.14
C ASN A 334 -15.55 13.88 22.78
N MET A 335 -15.59 12.56 22.56
CA MET A 335 -16.82 11.83 22.29
C MET A 335 -17.83 11.96 23.44
N MET A 336 -17.36 11.84 24.67
CA MET A 336 -18.24 11.83 25.85
C MET A 336 -18.64 13.24 26.29
N GLU A 337 -17.71 14.20 26.29
CA GLU A 337 -17.90 15.52 26.91
C GLU A 337 -18.42 16.59 25.96
N GLN A 338 -18.15 16.50 24.65
CA GLN A 338 -18.63 17.51 23.70
C GLN A 338 -20.11 17.33 23.37
N ASN A 339 -20.76 18.45 23.04
CA ASN A 339 -22.10 18.48 22.45
C ASN A 339 -22.01 18.02 20.99
N ASN A 340 -22.08 16.71 20.80
CA ASN A 340 -22.09 16.03 19.51
C ASN A 340 -23.43 15.29 19.33
N HIS A 341 -23.61 14.64 18.18
CA HIS A 341 -24.88 13.99 17.83
C HIS A 341 -25.22 12.77 18.70
N PHE A 342 -24.26 12.20 19.43
CA PHE A 342 -24.53 11.07 20.32
C PHE A 342 -25.37 11.50 21.52
N SER A 343 -26.52 10.86 21.69
CA SER A 343 -27.44 11.19 22.77
C SER A 343 -26.84 10.98 24.16
N LYS A 344 -27.27 11.80 25.14
CA LYS A 344 -26.85 11.64 26.54
C LYS A 344 -27.22 10.25 27.09
N LYS A 345 -28.37 9.71 26.65
CA LYS A 345 -28.84 8.37 27.00
C LYS A 345 -27.86 7.29 26.54
N ALA A 346 -27.40 7.34 25.28
CA ALA A 346 -26.40 6.42 24.75
C ALA A 346 -25.05 6.54 25.49
N LYS A 347 -24.59 7.76 25.79
CA LYS A 347 -23.40 7.99 26.60
C LYS A 347 -23.51 7.38 28.00
N ASN A 348 -24.64 7.55 28.67
CA ASN A 348 -24.89 6.97 30.00
C ASN A 348 -24.93 5.44 29.95
N GLN A 349 -25.59 4.84 28.96
CA GLN A 349 -25.66 3.38 28.82
C GLN A 349 -24.28 2.78 28.51
N LEU A 350 -23.48 3.44 27.66
CA LEU A 350 -22.07 3.06 27.46
C LEU A 350 -21.29 3.15 28.76
N SER A 351 -21.41 4.26 29.51
CA SER A 351 -20.75 4.45 30.80
C SER A 351 -21.10 3.32 31.78
N SER A 352 -22.38 2.93 31.91
CA SER A 352 -22.78 1.81 32.75
C SER A 352 -22.09 0.50 32.38
N SER A 353 -21.93 0.21 31.08
CA SER A 353 -21.24 -1.00 30.61
C SER A 353 -19.73 -1.00 30.85
N LEU A 354 -19.14 0.17 31.11
CA LEU A 354 -17.70 0.35 31.33
C LEU A 354 -17.33 0.40 32.82
N LEU A 355 -18.30 0.40 33.74
CA LEU A 355 -18.02 0.49 35.17
C LEU A 355 -17.25 -0.75 35.65
N ILE A 356 -16.09 -0.54 36.26
CA ILE A 356 -15.24 -1.60 36.82
C ILE A 356 -15.30 -1.61 38.34
N LYS A 357 -15.21 -0.42 38.95
CA LYS A 357 -15.16 -0.29 40.41
C LYS A 357 -15.83 0.99 40.86
N LYS A 358 -16.61 0.91 41.94
CA LYS A 358 -17.25 2.04 42.60
C LYS A 358 -17.08 1.93 44.10
N ASN A 359 -16.76 3.04 44.75
CA ASN A 359 -16.73 3.21 46.19
C ASN A 359 -16.99 4.69 46.53
N GLU A 360 -16.95 5.06 47.81
CA GLU A 360 -17.24 6.43 48.28
C GLU A 360 -16.27 7.50 47.73
N LYS A 361 -15.09 7.10 47.25
CA LYS A 361 -14.03 8.01 46.81
C LYS A 361 -14.03 8.23 45.31
N TYR A 362 -14.35 7.18 44.53
CA TYR A 362 -14.29 7.23 43.09
C TYR A 362 -15.13 6.15 42.39
N GLU A 363 -15.41 6.41 41.12
CA GLU A 363 -15.92 5.47 40.14
C GLU A 363 -14.90 5.30 39.01
N LEU A 364 -14.38 4.09 38.83
CA LEU A 364 -13.43 3.72 37.78
C LEU A 364 -14.17 3.00 36.65
N TYR A 365 -14.03 3.55 35.46
CA TYR A 365 -14.57 3.03 34.22
C TYR A 365 -13.45 2.70 33.25
N GLY A 366 -13.57 1.63 32.48
CA GLY A 366 -12.59 1.35 31.46
C GLY A 366 -12.82 0.09 30.64
N LYS A 367 -11.98 -0.06 29.61
CA LYS A 367 -11.96 -1.23 28.75
C LYS A 367 -10.54 -1.69 28.48
N THR A 368 -10.32 -2.99 28.67
CA THR A 368 -9.07 -3.66 28.30
C THR A 368 -9.04 -4.03 26.81
N GLY A 369 -7.84 -4.05 26.25
CA GLY A 369 -7.54 -4.60 24.92
C GLY A 369 -6.28 -5.47 24.96
N THR A 370 -6.33 -6.62 24.29
CA THR A 370 -5.17 -7.51 24.16
C THR A 370 -5.09 -7.98 22.72
N GLY A 371 -3.97 -7.72 22.06
CA GLY A 371 -3.60 -8.29 20.77
C GLY A 371 -2.65 -9.47 20.97
N ILE A 372 -2.91 -10.55 20.24
CA ILE A 372 -2.07 -11.75 20.25
C ILE A 372 -1.60 -12.00 18.82
N VAL A 373 -0.29 -12.09 18.64
CA VAL A 373 0.36 -12.40 17.36
C VAL A 373 1.27 -13.59 17.59
N ASN A 374 1.13 -14.65 16.77
CA ASN A 374 1.92 -15.89 16.90
C ASN A 374 1.87 -16.51 18.32
N GLY A 375 0.70 -16.49 18.96
CA GLY A 375 0.50 -17.04 20.30
C GLY A 375 1.11 -16.22 21.45
N LYS A 376 1.71 -15.06 21.18
CA LYS A 376 2.31 -14.17 22.18
C LYS A 376 1.54 -12.88 22.31
N TYR A 377 1.50 -12.32 23.52
CA TYR A 377 0.99 -10.97 23.74
C TYR A 377 1.85 -9.97 22.96
N ASN A 378 1.19 -9.14 22.15
CA ASN A 378 1.84 -8.16 21.28
C ASN A 378 1.45 -6.71 21.63
N ASN A 379 0.24 -6.51 22.14
CA ASN A 379 -0.38 -5.18 22.22
C ASN A 379 -1.39 -5.13 23.36
N GLY A 380 -1.07 -4.36 24.42
CA GLY A 380 -1.88 -4.28 25.64
C GLY A 380 -2.46 -2.89 25.86
N TRP A 381 -3.75 -2.82 26.16
CA TRP A 381 -4.47 -1.57 26.40
C TRP A 381 -5.32 -1.62 27.66
N PHE A 382 -5.40 -0.47 28.34
CA PHE A 382 -6.50 -0.14 29.22
C PHE A 382 -6.85 1.33 29.03
N VAL A 383 -8.09 1.60 28.60
CA VAL A 383 -8.59 2.95 28.25
C VAL A 383 -9.84 3.21 29.07
N GLY A 384 -9.92 4.36 29.73
CA GLY A 384 -10.99 4.60 30.69
C GLY A 384 -11.09 6.03 31.19
N TYR A 385 -11.91 6.20 32.22
CA TYR A 385 -11.97 7.43 32.99
C TYR A 385 -12.29 7.14 34.47
N VAL A 386 -11.93 8.08 35.34
CA VAL A 386 -12.25 8.07 36.77
C VAL A 386 -13.10 9.29 37.08
N ILE A 387 -14.18 9.11 37.83
CA ILE A 387 -14.92 10.20 38.45
C ILE A 387 -14.58 10.20 39.93
N THR A 388 -14.12 11.34 40.45
CA THR A 388 -13.94 11.59 41.89
C THR A 388 -14.96 12.63 42.36
N ASN A 389 -14.97 12.95 43.64
CA ASN A 389 -15.80 14.02 44.19
C ASN A 389 -15.42 15.42 43.66
N HIS A 390 -14.22 15.58 43.10
CA HIS A 390 -13.64 16.88 42.80
C HIS A 390 -13.27 17.08 41.33
N ASP A 391 -13.16 16.01 40.54
CA ASP A 391 -12.70 16.06 39.15
C ASP A 391 -13.09 14.79 38.37
N LYS A 392 -12.89 14.82 37.06
CA LYS A 392 -13.01 13.68 36.16
C LYS A 392 -11.74 13.54 35.35
N TYR A 393 -11.18 12.34 35.32
CA TYR A 393 -9.91 12.03 34.67
C TYR A 393 -10.11 11.03 33.54
N TYR A 394 -9.83 11.39 32.30
CA TYR A 394 -9.70 10.42 31.21
C TYR A 394 -8.27 9.89 31.17
N PHE A 395 -8.08 8.60 30.91
CA PHE A 395 -6.74 8.02 30.86
C PHE A 395 -6.64 6.83 29.90
N ALA A 396 -5.41 6.52 29.51
CA ALA A 396 -5.08 5.32 28.77
C ALA A 396 -3.64 4.85 29.04
N THR A 397 -3.48 3.53 29.22
CA THR A 397 -2.19 2.84 29.22
C THR A 397 -2.09 1.99 27.97
N HIS A 398 -0.97 2.13 27.26
CA HIS A 398 -0.55 1.21 26.21
C HIS A 398 0.73 0.48 26.63
N LEU A 399 0.80 -0.82 26.36
CA LEU A 399 1.98 -1.67 26.51
C LEU A 399 2.34 -2.27 25.15
N SER A 400 3.57 -2.02 24.70
CA SER A 400 4.10 -2.48 23.40
C SER A 400 5.05 -3.67 23.53
N ASP A 401 5.64 -3.90 24.71
CA ASP A 401 6.62 -4.97 24.93
C ASP A 401 6.66 -5.43 26.39
N GLY A 402 7.35 -6.54 26.67
CA GLY A 402 7.41 -7.22 27.96
C GLY A 402 6.25 -8.20 28.13
N LYS A 403 5.26 -7.85 28.97
CA LYS A 403 3.99 -8.60 29.09
C LYS A 403 2.81 -7.72 28.64
N PRO A 404 2.69 -7.39 27.34
CA PRO A 404 1.73 -6.41 26.83
C PRO A 404 0.31 -7.00 26.71
N SER A 405 -0.31 -7.25 27.86
CA SER A 405 -1.70 -7.68 27.95
C SER A 405 -2.58 -6.57 28.52
N GLY A 406 -3.87 -6.55 28.15
CA GLY A 406 -4.82 -5.58 28.70
C GLY A 406 -4.96 -5.68 30.22
N LYS A 407 -4.80 -6.88 30.81
CA LYS A 407 -4.81 -7.05 32.26
C LYS A 407 -3.62 -6.38 32.94
N ASN A 408 -2.44 -6.49 32.35
CA ASN A 408 -1.25 -5.83 32.87
C ASN A 408 -1.31 -4.30 32.68
N ALA A 409 -1.88 -3.85 31.55
CA ALA A 409 -2.13 -2.43 31.31
C ALA A 409 -3.07 -1.84 32.37
N GLU A 410 -4.16 -2.55 32.72
CA GLU A 410 -5.08 -2.18 33.80
C GLU A 410 -4.36 -2.06 35.15
N LEU A 411 -3.58 -3.07 35.54
CA LEU A 411 -2.82 -3.06 36.79
C LEU A 411 -1.82 -1.89 36.87
N ILE A 412 -1.15 -1.57 35.75
CA ILE A 412 -0.24 -0.41 35.66
C ILE A 412 -1.02 0.89 35.79
N SER A 413 -2.17 1.03 35.12
CA SER A 413 -3.00 2.23 35.25
C SER A 413 -3.48 2.43 36.69
N GLU A 414 -3.96 1.39 37.36
CA GLU A 414 -4.41 1.49 38.76
C GLU A 414 -3.28 1.95 39.69
N LYS A 415 -2.06 1.41 39.51
CA LYS A 415 -0.88 1.84 40.28
C LYS A 415 -0.54 3.30 40.05
N ILE A 416 -0.54 3.74 38.79
CA ILE A 416 -0.24 5.15 38.43
C ILE A 416 -1.33 6.08 38.99
N LEU A 417 -2.60 5.76 38.79
CA LEU A 417 -3.73 6.56 39.29
C LEU A 417 -3.71 6.65 40.82
N LYS A 418 -3.34 5.57 41.51
CA LYS A 418 -3.17 5.58 42.97
C LYS A 418 -1.98 6.45 43.40
N GLU A 419 -0.83 6.32 42.76
CA GLU A 419 0.38 7.12 43.06
C GLU A 419 0.15 8.62 42.80
N MET A 420 -0.62 8.95 41.76
CA MET A 420 -1.00 10.34 41.45
C MET A 420 -2.12 10.89 42.34
N GLY A 421 -2.59 10.12 43.32
CA GLY A 421 -3.65 10.54 44.24
C GLY A 421 -5.01 10.71 43.56
N VAL A 422 -5.30 10.01 42.46
CA VAL A 422 -6.63 10.05 41.81
C VAL A 422 -7.61 9.11 42.54
N LEU A 423 -7.11 8.01 43.10
CA LEU A 423 -7.94 6.96 43.73
C LEU A 423 -8.03 7.05 45.27
N ASN A 424 -7.51 8.12 45.88
CA ASN A 424 -7.47 8.28 47.35
C ASN A 424 -8.63 9.12 47.92
N GLY A 425 -9.49 9.69 47.06
CA GLY A 425 -10.59 10.59 47.44
C GLY A 425 -10.35 12.05 47.08
N GLN A 426 -9.09 12.39 46.80
CA GLN A 426 -8.53 13.73 46.55
C GLN A 426 -8.73 14.73 47.68
#